data_AF-A0A6M4GWR3-F1
#
_entry.id   AF-A0A6M4GWR3-F1
#
_cell.length_a   1.000
_cell.length_b   1.000
_cell.length_c   1.000
_cell.angle_alpha   90.00
_cell.angle_beta   90.00
_cell.angle_gamma   90.00
#
_symmetry.space_group_name_H-M   'P 1'
#
loop_
_entity.id
_entity.type
_entity.pdbx_description
1 polymer ?
#
loop_
_entity_poly.entity_id
_entity_poly.type
_entity_poly.pdbx_seq_one_letter_code
_entity_poly.pdbx_strand_id
1 'polypeptide(L)'
;MVELRNRVFVRGVKTSARLSLTFDRRTKTRQRATLEGGEEVAIFLPRGEVLRGGDIVAASDGRLVEVIASPEAVLHVTCTSPRELARAAYHLGNRHVPVEVGEGFLRIAADHVLEEMLRGLGATIEPMSAAFEPEAGAYGGGHRHGDDHDHGHDHDHEHDHKHDHEHGEHCDHEHGPPPHPARIHHFGKKDG
;
A
#
# COMPACT_ATOMS: atom_id res chain seq x y z
N MET A 1 14.31 3.66 29.35
CA MET A 1 14.37 3.33 27.92
C MET A 1 14.19 4.63 27.16
N VAL A 2 15.06 4.93 26.19
CA VAL A 2 15.02 6.20 25.45
C VAL A 2 13.90 6.15 24.41
N GLU A 3 13.13 7.22 24.29
CA GLU A 3 11.98 7.30 23.37
C GLU A 3 12.27 8.21 22.18
N LEU A 4 11.92 7.76 20.97
CA LEU A 4 12.00 8.52 19.72
C LEU A 4 10.60 9.02 19.38
N ARG A 5 10.39 10.34 19.41
CA ARG A 5 9.03 10.93 19.42
C ARG A 5 8.65 11.70 18.15
N ASN A 6 9.59 12.43 17.55
CA ASN A 6 9.29 13.35 16.46
C ASN A 6 10.36 13.31 15.36
N ARG A 7 9.93 13.44 14.11
CA ARG A 7 10.80 13.70 12.95
C ARG A 7 11.24 15.16 12.96
N VAL A 8 12.53 15.38 12.75
CA VAL A 8 13.18 16.69 12.79
C VAL A 8 13.70 17.00 11.38
N PHE A 9 13.15 18.03 10.75
CA PHE A 9 13.60 18.49 9.42
C PHE A 9 14.76 19.46 9.59
N VAL A 10 15.97 18.95 9.83
CA VAL A 10 17.15 19.81 9.89
C VAL A 10 18.25 19.24 8.99
N ARG A 11 18.69 20.04 8.02
CA ARG A 11 19.79 19.68 7.10
C ARG A 11 21.14 19.95 7.78
N GLY A 12 22.10 19.05 7.58
CA GLY A 12 23.49 19.26 8.00
C GLY A 12 23.75 19.11 9.51
N VAL A 13 22.87 18.46 10.26
CA VAL A 13 23.09 18.22 11.69
C VAL A 13 23.92 16.98 11.91
N LYS A 14 24.86 17.06 12.86
CA LYS A 14 25.61 15.89 13.33
C LYS A 14 24.68 14.97 14.13
N THR A 15 24.45 13.77 13.63
CA THR A 15 23.66 12.74 14.31
C THR A 15 24.54 11.99 15.31
N SER A 16 23.94 11.57 16.43
CA SER A 16 24.65 10.90 17.53
C SER A 16 24.60 9.37 17.41
N ALA A 17 23.62 8.83 16.69
CA ALA A 17 23.43 7.41 16.48
C ALA A 17 22.64 7.13 15.20
N ARG A 18 22.59 5.86 14.79
CA ARG A 18 21.84 5.37 13.64
C ARG A 18 20.83 4.30 14.05
N LEU A 19 19.69 4.33 13.40
CA LEU A 19 18.58 3.41 13.56
C LEU A 19 18.28 2.78 12.20
N SER A 20 18.78 1.56 12.00
CA SER A 20 18.55 0.80 10.76
C SER A 20 17.28 -0.04 10.88
N LEU A 21 16.32 0.19 9.98
CA LEU A 21 15.01 -0.47 9.99
C LEU A 21 14.57 -0.88 8.59
N THR A 22 13.95 -2.05 8.52
CA THR A 22 13.21 -2.53 7.35
C THR A 22 11.98 -1.68 7.06
N PHE A 23 11.43 -1.70 5.85
CA PHE A 23 10.26 -0.90 5.50
C PHE A 23 9.05 -1.23 6.41
N ASP A 24 8.74 -2.51 6.64
CA ASP A 24 7.66 -2.94 7.55
C ASP A 24 7.82 -2.37 8.97
N ARG A 25 9.07 -2.21 9.43
CA ARG A 25 9.31 -1.58 10.72
C ARG A 25 9.14 -0.07 10.62
N ARG A 26 9.57 0.57 9.55
CA ARG A 26 9.47 2.03 9.39
C ARG A 26 8.04 2.56 9.28
N THR A 27 7.07 1.70 9.01
CA THR A 27 5.63 2.04 9.02
C THR A 27 4.95 1.85 10.38
N LYS A 28 5.61 1.19 11.35
CA LYS A 28 5.04 0.96 12.68
C LYS A 28 5.16 2.21 13.54
N THR A 29 4.01 2.65 14.04
CA THR A 29 3.90 3.82 14.93
C THR A 29 4.47 3.58 16.32
N ARG A 30 4.42 2.33 16.81
CA ARG A 30 4.91 1.95 18.15
C ARG A 30 5.66 0.64 18.08
N GLN A 31 6.94 0.66 18.44
CA GLN A 31 7.76 -0.55 18.49
C GLN A 31 9.02 -0.35 19.35
N ARG A 32 9.65 -1.44 19.75
CA ARG A 32 11.04 -1.42 20.25
C ARG A 32 12.01 -1.61 19.09
N ALA A 33 13.17 -0.98 19.19
CA ALA A 33 14.26 -1.13 18.25
C ALA A 33 15.61 -1.05 18.95
N THR A 34 16.65 -1.41 18.22
CA THR A 34 18.04 -1.35 18.68
C THR A 34 18.79 -0.44 17.73
N LEU A 35 19.49 0.54 18.29
CA LEU A 35 20.39 1.39 17.52
C LEU A 35 21.60 0.57 17.06
N GLU A 36 22.32 1.03 16.05
CA GLU A 36 23.55 0.35 15.58
C GLU A 36 24.61 0.21 16.69
N GLY A 37 24.57 1.07 17.71
CA GLY A 37 25.42 0.99 18.91
C GLY A 37 24.99 -0.05 19.96
N GLY A 38 23.92 -0.83 19.72
CA GLY A 38 23.42 -1.86 20.62
C GLY A 38 22.44 -1.37 21.71
N GLU A 39 22.24 -0.06 21.83
CA GLU A 39 21.28 0.53 22.76
C GLU A 39 19.83 0.27 22.31
N GLU A 40 18.97 -0.16 23.23
CA GLU A 40 17.54 -0.31 22.97
C GLU A 40 16.77 1.00 23.15
N VAL A 41 15.90 1.27 22.17
CA VAL A 41 15.03 2.44 22.12
C VAL A 41 13.58 2.03 21.87
N ALA A 42 12.64 2.88 22.30
CA ALA A 42 11.24 2.77 21.94
C ALA A 42 10.88 3.86 20.93
N ILE A 43 10.23 3.47 19.84
CA ILE A 43 9.75 4.37 18.79
C ILE A 43 8.28 4.67 19.05
N PHE A 44 7.92 5.95 19.06
CA PHE A 44 6.55 6.44 19.18
C PHE A 44 6.32 7.55 18.15
N LEU A 45 5.69 7.20 17.03
CA LEU A 45 5.36 8.13 15.95
C LEU A 45 3.85 8.42 15.89
N PRO A 46 3.46 9.59 15.36
CA PRO A 46 2.07 9.85 14.99
C PRO A 46 1.54 8.80 14.00
N ARG A 47 0.22 8.63 13.97
CA ARG A 47 -0.42 7.70 13.03
C ARG A 47 -0.22 8.18 11.59
N GLY A 48 0.06 7.24 10.69
CA GLY A 48 0.23 7.50 9.26
C GLY A 48 1.64 7.98 8.87
N GLU A 49 2.55 8.20 9.82
CA GLU A 49 3.93 8.54 9.49
C GLU A 49 4.75 7.30 9.12
N VAL A 50 5.54 7.44 8.04
CA VAL A 50 6.54 6.46 7.62
C VAL A 50 7.91 7.10 7.70
N LEU A 51 8.83 6.44 8.42
CA LEU A 51 10.22 6.88 8.49
C LEU A 51 10.94 6.55 7.17
N ARG A 52 11.51 7.56 6.52
CA ARG A 52 12.34 7.43 5.32
C ARG A 52 13.82 7.39 5.69
N GLY A 53 14.63 6.76 4.83
CA GLY A 53 16.08 6.82 4.96
C GLY A 53 16.57 8.27 4.92
N GLY A 54 17.50 8.60 5.80
CA GLY A 54 18.01 9.96 5.99
C GLY A 54 17.16 10.84 6.90
N ASP A 55 16.02 10.34 7.41
CA ASP A 55 15.28 11.06 8.43
C ASP A 55 16.07 11.21 9.72
N ILE A 56 15.85 12.32 10.40
CA ILE A 56 16.39 12.53 11.73
C ILE A 56 15.23 12.50 12.71
N VAL A 57 15.34 11.67 13.74
CA VAL A 57 14.36 11.60 14.83
C VAL A 57 15.00 12.06 16.14
N ALA A 58 14.26 12.84 16.91
CA ALA A 58 14.70 13.31 18.22
C ALA A 58 14.38 12.28 19.30
N ALA A 59 15.39 11.98 20.11
CA ALA A 59 15.27 11.21 21.32
C ALA A 59 14.82 12.08 22.51
N SER A 60 14.18 11.45 23.50
CA SER A 60 13.72 12.10 24.73
C SER A 60 14.85 12.70 25.57
N ASP A 61 16.09 12.26 25.37
CA ASP A 61 17.30 12.79 26.00
C ASP A 61 17.98 13.92 25.18
N GLY A 62 17.35 14.36 24.09
CA GLY A 62 17.83 15.42 23.21
C GLY A 62 18.79 14.96 22.11
N ARG A 63 19.15 13.67 22.03
CA ARG A 63 19.98 13.16 20.94
C ARG A 63 19.21 13.15 19.61
N LEU A 64 19.97 13.23 18.52
CA LEU A 64 19.45 13.11 17.17
C LEU A 64 19.91 11.78 16.57
N VAL A 65 18.96 10.99 16.10
CA VAL A 65 19.19 9.66 15.54
C VAL A 65 18.82 9.68 14.06
N GLU A 66 19.76 9.25 13.22
CA GLU A 66 19.53 9.08 11.78
C GLU A 66 18.81 7.77 11.50
N VAL A 67 17.75 7.79 10.71
CA VAL A 67 17.08 6.60 10.21
C VAL A 67 17.77 6.12 8.94
N ILE A 68 18.14 4.85 8.94
CA ILE A 68 18.70 4.17 7.77
C ILE A 68 17.67 3.16 7.26
N ALA A 69 17.39 3.18 5.97
CA ALA A 69 16.64 2.12 5.32
C ALA A 69 17.53 0.86 5.28
N SER A 70 17.22 -0.11 6.15
CA SER A 70 17.99 -1.35 6.22
C SER A 70 17.85 -2.12 4.90
N PRO A 71 18.94 -2.72 4.38
CA PRO A 71 18.83 -3.73 3.34
C PRO A 71 17.90 -4.86 3.79
N GLU A 72 16.97 -5.23 2.93
CA GLU A 72 16.02 -6.31 3.16
C GLU A 72 15.82 -7.14 1.89
N ALA A 73 15.23 -8.33 2.04
CA ALA A 73 14.95 -9.21 0.91
C ALA A 73 13.86 -8.62 0.03
N VAL A 74 14.23 -8.33 -1.22
CA VAL A 74 13.37 -7.70 -2.22
C VAL A 74 13.43 -8.45 -3.54
N LEU A 75 12.42 -8.23 -4.37
CA LEU A 75 12.40 -8.64 -5.77
C LEU A 75 12.62 -7.40 -6.63
N HIS A 76 13.69 -7.40 -7.43
CA HIS A 76 13.93 -6.42 -8.46
C HIS A 76 13.26 -6.89 -9.75
N VAL A 77 12.33 -6.09 -10.26
CA VAL A 77 11.42 -6.44 -11.34
C VAL A 77 11.71 -5.56 -12.54
N THR A 78 12.09 -6.17 -13.66
CA THR A 78 12.28 -5.49 -14.94
C THR A 78 11.40 -6.12 -16.01
N CYS A 79 11.11 -5.36 -17.07
CA CYS A 79 10.32 -5.83 -18.20
C CYS A 79 10.99 -5.41 -19.51
N THR A 80 10.63 -6.07 -20.61
CA THR A 80 11.23 -5.79 -21.93
C THR A 80 10.74 -4.47 -22.53
N SER A 81 9.60 -3.95 -22.06
CA SER A 81 9.05 -2.68 -22.50
C SER A 81 8.42 -1.86 -21.35
N PRO A 82 8.35 -0.52 -21.47
CA PRO A 82 7.65 0.33 -20.50
C PRO A 82 6.18 -0.04 -20.32
N ARG A 83 5.53 -0.52 -21.38
CA ARG A 83 4.12 -0.97 -21.34
C ARG A 83 3.94 -2.17 -20.42
N GLU A 84 4.84 -3.14 -20.49
CA GLU A 84 4.82 -4.32 -19.60
C GLU A 84 5.10 -3.94 -18.16
N LEU A 85 6.08 -3.05 -17.94
CA LEU A 85 6.40 -2.55 -16.59
C LEU A 85 5.21 -1.81 -15.98
N ALA A 86 4.53 -0.97 -16.75
CA ALA A 86 3.30 -0.30 -16.32
C ALA A 86 2.17 -1.28 -16.00
N ARG A 87 2.04 -2.38 -16.77
CA ARG A 87 1.07 -3.44 -16.49
C ARG A 87 1.40 -4.18 -15.20
N ALA A 88 2.67 -4.48 -14.94
CA ALA A 88 3.11 -5.05 -13.66
C ALA A 88 2.79 -4.11 -12.49
N ALA A 89 3.14 -2.82 -12.61
CA ALA A 89 2.83 -1.80 -11.60
C ALA A 89 1.31 -1.71 -11.32
N TYR A 90 0.49 -1.74 -12.38
CA TYR A 90 -0.98 -1.74 -12.26
C TYR A 90 -1.49 -2.93 -11.44
N HIS A 91 -1.01 -4.14 -11.71
CA HIS A 91 -1.44 -5.34 -10.99
C HIS A 91 -0.95 -5.37 -9.53
N LEU A 92 0.22 -4.82 -9.23
CA LEU A 92 0.72 -4.64 -7.87
C LEU A 92 -0.09 -3.60 -7.11
N GLY A 93 -0.40 -2.47 -7.75
CA GLY A 93 -1.24 -1.40 -7.20
C GLY A 93 -2.66 -1.88 -6.87
N ASN A 94 -3.29 -2.67 -7.76
CA ASN A 94 -4.60 -3.28 -7.51
C ASN A 94 -4.62 -4.24 -6.30
N ARG A 95 -3.45 -4.71 -5.86
CA ARG A 95 -3.29 -5.58 -4.69
C ARG A 95 -2.81 -4.80 -3.46
N HIS A 96 -2.70 -3.48 -3.55
CA HIS A 96 -2.16 -2.62 -2.50
C HIS A 96 -0.77 -3.06 -2.02
N VAL A 97 0.04 -3.60 -2.92
CA VAL A 97 1.43 -3.97 -2.62
C VAL A 97 2.27 -2.68 -2.54
N PRO A 98 3.08 -2.48 -1.49
CA PRO A 98 4.08 -1.42 -1.50
C PRO A 98 5.07 -1.63 -2.66
N VAL A 99 5.25 -0.63 -3.51
CA VAL A 99 6.15 -0.70 -4.67
C VAL A 99 7.09 0.49 -4.67
N GLU A 100 8.38 0.23 -4.79
CA GLU A 100 9.38 1.25 -5.15
C GLU A 100 9.46 1.32 -6.67
N VAL A 101 9.36 2.53 -7.22
CA VAL A 101 9.39 2.77 -8.66
C VAL A 101 10.71 3.45 -8.99
N GLY A 102 11.48 2.84 -9.88
CA GLY A 102 12.72 3.42 -10.39
C GLY A 102 12.73 3.54 -11.90
N GLU A 103 13.84 4.02 -12.44
CA GLU A 103 14.03 4.14 -13.89
C GLU A 103 14.15 2.75 -14.53
N GLY A 104 13.04 2.27 -15.10
CA GLY A 104 13.00 0.98 -15.80
C GLY A 104 12.84 -0.25 -14.90
N PHE A 105 12.60 -0.07 -13.60
CA PHE A 105 12.37 -1.17 -12.68
C PHE A 105 11.27 -0.87 -11.66
N LEU A 106 10.72 -1.94 -11.10
CA LEU A 106 9.93 -1.92 -9.88
C LEU A 106 10.65 -2.75 -8.83
N ARG A 107 10.49 -2.41 -7.56
CA ARG A 107 10.98 -3.24 -6.45
C ARG A 107 9.84 -3.46 -5.46
N ILE A 108 9.75 -4.68 -4.94
CA ILE A 108 8.79 -5.09 -3.91
C ILE A 108 9.49 -5.95 -2.86
N ALA A 109 8.89 -6.08 -1.68
CA ALA A 109 9.34 -7.07 -0.70
C ALA A 109 9.26 -8.49 -1.28
N ALA A 110 10.17 -9.37 -0.84
CA ALA A 110 10.19 -10.76 -1.29
C ALA A 110 8.91 -11.52 -0.90
N ASP A 111 8.15 -11.93 -1.92
CA ASP A 111 6.92 -12.71 -1.79
C ASP A 111 6.79 -13.66 -3.00
N HIS A 112 6.68 -14.96 -2.74
CA HIS A 112 6.68 -15.97 -3.80
C HIS A 112 5.40 -15.93 -4.66
N VAL A 113 4.26 -15.53 -4.10
CA VAL A 113 2.98 -15.43 -4.84
C VAL A 113 3.06 -14.25 -5.80
N LEU A 114 3.60 -13.13 -5.35
CA LEU A 114 3.82 -11.96 -6.20
C LEU A 114 4.88 -12.24 -7.27
N GLU A 115 5.94 -12.98 -6.93
CA GLU A 115 6.95 -13.41 -7.90
C GLU A 115 6.34 -14.22 -9.05
N GLU A 116 5.57 -15.28 -8.74
CA GLU A 116 4.91 -16.12 -9.73
C GLU A 116 3.96 -15.32 -10.62
N MET A 117 3.18 -14.43 -10.01
CA MET A 117 2.27 -13.55 -10.72
C MET A 117 3.01 -12.63 -11.70
N LEU A 118 4.10 -12.00 -11.27
CA LEU A 118 4.90 -11.11 -12.11
C LEU A 118 5.61 -11.87 -13.24
N ARG A 119 6.14 -13.06 -12.98
CA ARG A 119 6.67 -13.95 -14.02
C ARG A 119 5.60 -14.30 -15.06
N GLY A 120 4.37 -14.59 -14.61
CA GLY A 120 3.23 -14.84 -15.50
C GLY A 120 2.82 -13.62 -16.35
N LEU A 121 3.17 -12.41 -15.93
CA LEU A 121 2.98 -11.18 -16.71
C LEU A 121 4.13 -10.88 -17.69
N GLY A 122 5.17 -11.72 -17.71
CA GLY A 122 6.35 -11.57 -18.58
C GLY A 122 7.49 -10.77 -17.95
N ALA A 123 7.46 -10.50 -16.64
CA ALA A 123 8.53 -9.77 -15.97
C ALA A 123 9.74 -10.67 -15.66
N THR A 124 10.93 -10.08 -15.72
CA THR A 124 12.18 -10.67 -15.21
C THR A 124 12.33 -10.28 -13.75
N ILE A 125 12.57 -11.28 -12.90
CA ILE A 125 12.67 -11.11 -11.45
C ILE A 125 14.05 -11.53 -10.97
N GLU A 126 14.71 -10.62 -10.25
CA GLU A 126 15.98 -10.84 -9.57
C GLU A 126 15.81 -10.62 -8.06
N PRO A 127 15.88 -11.70 -7.24
CA PRO A 127 15.93 -11.56 -5.79
C PRO A 127 17.25 -10.92 -5.34
N MET A 128 17.18 -9.91 -4.47
CA MET A 128 18.37 -9.26 -3.93
C MET A 128 18.16 -8.73 -2.50
N SER A 129 19.25 -8.30 -1.87
CA SER A 129 19.20 -7.55 -0.61
C SER A 129 19.49 -6.08 -0.90
N ALA A 130 18.50 -5.21 -0.71
CA ALA A 130 18.64 -3.79 -0.97
C ALA A 130 17.77 -2.97 -0.01
N ALA A 131 18.11 -1.69 0.17
CA ALA A 131 17.21 -0.76 0.84
C ALA A 131 15.93 -0.64 0.00
N PHE A 132 14.78 -0.64 0.68
CA PHE A 132 13.47 -0.62 0.04
C PHE A 132 12.71 0.65 0.41
N GLU A 133 12.46 1.51 -0.58
CA GLU A 133 11.77 2.80 -0.38
C GLU A 133 10.53 2.88 -1.27
N PRO A 134 9.43 2.19 -0.93
CA PRO A 134 8.23 2.21 -1.74
C PRO A 134 7.56 3.59 -1.70
N GLU A 135 6.93 3.90 -2.84
CA GLU A 135 6.15 5.11 -3.02
C GLU A 135 5.08 5.25 -1.94
N ALA A 136 4.86 6.49 -1.49
CA ALA A 136 3.72 6.75 -0.62
C ALA A 136 2.44 6.49 -1.40
N GLY A 137 1.55 5.65 -0.87
CA GLY A 137 0.25 5.42 -1.49
C GLY A 137 -0.51 6.74 -1.65
N ALA A 138 -1.39 6.84 -2.65
CA ALA A 138 -2.13 8.06 -2.99
C ALA A 138 -2.93 8.67 -1.83
N TYR A 139 -3.19 7.90 -0.77
CA TYR A 139 -3.96 8.29 0.41
C TYR A 139 -3.12 8.41 1.70
N GLY A 140 -1.81 8.16 1.63
CA GLY A 140 -0.92 8.17 2.80
C GLY A 140 -0.27 9.52 3.11
N GLY A 141 -0.69 10.60 2.44
CA GLY A 141 0.01 11.88 2.43
C GLY A 141 -0.65 13.05 3.17
N GLY A 142 -1.78 12.87 3.85
CA GLY A 142 -2.56 14.03 4.30
C GLY A 142 -3.32 13.86 5.60
N HIS A 143 -2.66 14.06 6.73
CA HIS A 143 -3.25 14.69 7.92
C HIS A 143 -2.19 15.52 8.66
N ARG A 144 -1.74 16.61 8.03
CA ARG A 144 -1.42 17.82 8.81
C ARG A 144 -2.76 18.52 9.03
N HIS A 145 -3.44 18.20 10.13
CA HIS A 145 -4.48 19.11 10.61
C HIS A 145 -3.76 20.34 11.15
N GLY A 146 -3.59 21.33 10.29
CA GLY A 146 -3.66 22.72 10.72
C GLY A 146 -5.07 22.98 11.24
N ASP A 147 -5.15 23.91 12.17
CA ASP A 147 -6.36 24.35 12.87
C ASP A 147 -7.61 24.38 11.98
N ASP A 148 -8.58 23.51 12.27
CA ASP A 148 -9.94 23.68 11.77
C ASP A 148 -10.90 23.73 12.97
N HIS A 149 -11.59 24.85 13.01
CA HIS A 149 -12.60 25.20 13.98
C HIS A 149 -13.70 24.15 14.03
N ASP A 150 -14.04 23.77 15.25
CA ASP A 150 -15.23 23.02 15.61
C ASP A 150 -16.48 23.82 15.19
N HIS A 151 -17.10 23.41 14.09
CA HIS A 151 -18.47 23.78 13.74
C HIS A 151 -19.28 22.49 13.56
N GLY A 152 -19.78 21.99 14.69
CA GLY A 152 -20.84 21.01 14.72
C GLY A 152 -22.08 21.54 13.99
N HIS A 153 -22.47 20.84 12.93
CA HIS A 153 -23.83 20.86 12.42
C HIS A 153 -24.40 19.45 12.58
N ASP A 154 -25.13 19.28 13.67
CA ASP A 154 -26.06 18.17 13.86
C ASP A 154 -27.15 18.25 12.77
N HIS A 155 -27.25 17.21 11.97
CA HIS A 155 -28.45 16.91 11.21
C HIS A 155 -28.91 15.51 11.59
N ASP A 156 -29.76 15.47 12.61
CA ASP A 156 -30.61 14.31 12.90
C ASP A 156 -31.57 14.09 11.74
N HIS A 157 -31.42 12.93 11.08
CA HIS A 157 -32.48 12.34 10.26
C HIS A 157 -32.68 10.90 10.71
N GLU A 158 -33.59 10.72 11.67
CA GLU A 158 -34.23 9.44 11.95
C GLU A 158 -35.06 9.00 10.74
N HIS A 159 -34.73 7.86 10.15
CA HIS A 159 -35.66 7.07 9.36
C HIS A 159 -35.67 5.64 9.89
N ASP A 160 -36.66 5.38 10.74
CA ASP A 160 -37.06 4.07 11.22
C ASP A 160 -37.83 3.34 10.10
N HIS A 161 -37.25 2.26 9.56
CA HIS A 161 -37.96 1.30 8.73
C HIS A 161 -37.61 -0.12 9.19
N LYS A 162 -38.39 -0.60 10.16
CA LYS A 162 -38.54 -2.03 10.45
C LYS A 162 -39.26 -2.71 9.28
N HIS A 163 -38.61 -3.71 8.70
CA HIS A 163 -39.30 -4.79 7.99
C HIS A 163 -38.80 -6.12 8.53
N ASP A 164 -39.64 -6.71 9.39
CA ASP A 164 -39.59 -8.12 9.74
C ASP A 164 -39.94 -8.95 8.50
N HIS A 165 -39.09 -9.94 8.19
CA HIS A 165 -39.44 -11.01 7.25
C HIS A 165 -39.29 -12.35 7.95
N GLU A 166 -40.43 -12.93 8.31
CA GLU A 166 -40.59 -14.34 8.66
C GLU A 166 -40.39 -15.23 7.41
N HIS A 167 -39.76 -16.39 7.61
CA HIS A 167 -39.61 -17.45 6.63
C HIS A 167 -40.60 -18.61 6.91
N GLY A 168 -41.21 -19.11 5.84
CA GLY A 168 -41.94 -20.40 5.76
C GLY A 168 -43.38 -20.18 5.27
N GLU A 169 -43.93 -20.89 4.28
CA GLU A 169 -43.58 -22.13 3.60
C GLU A 169 -44.25 -22.15 2.20
N HIS A 170 -43.62 -22.85 1.26
CA HIS A 170 -44.20 -23.56 0.10
C HIS A 170 -45.18 -22.87 -0.86
N CYS A 171 -44.80 -22.77 -2.15
CA CYS A 171 -45.68 -23.04 -3.31
C CYS A 171 -44.79 -23.37 -4.53
N ASP A 172 -44.81 -24.63 -4.96
CA ASP A 172 -44.25 -25.09 -6.23
C ASP A 172 -44.97 -24.45 -7.42
N HIS A 173 -44.24 -23.84 -8.36
CA HIS A 173 -44.75 -23.65 -9.72
C HIS A 173 -43.62 -23.81 -10.76
N GLU A 174 -43.82 -24.79 -11.64
CA GLU A 174 -43.00 -25.15 -12.79
C GLU A 174 -42.79 -23.96 -13.74
N HIS A 175 -41.52 -23.71 -14.11
CA HIS A 175 -41.20 -22.85 -15.26
C HIS A 175 -41.11 -23.70 -16.53
N GLY A 176 -42.23 -23.84 -17.24
CA GLY A 176 -42.22 -24.24 -18.66
C GLY A 176 -41.68 -23.10 -19.55
N PRO A 177 -40.90 -23.38 -20.62
CA PRO A 177 -40.37 -22.34 -21.51
C PRO A 177 -41.38 -22.05 -22.63
N PRO A 178 -41.65 -20.77 -22.98
CA PRO A 178 -41.34 -20.28 -24.35
C PRO A 178 -41.34 -18.72 -24.47
N PRO A 179 -41.34 -18.07 -25.66
CA PRO A 179 -40.86 -18.47 -27.01
C PRO A 179 -39.88 -17.46 -27.65
N HIS A 180 -39.07 -17.92 -28.62
CA HIS A 180 -38.63 -17.12 -29.79
C HIS A 180 -39.72 -17.21 -30.87
N PRO A 181 -40.04 -16.14 -31.66
CA PRO A 181 -39.32 -15.81 -32.91
C PRO A 181 -39.32 -14.27 -33.21
N ALA A 182 -38.70 -13.68 -34.24
CA ALA A 182 -38.70 -14.04 -35.66
C ALA A 182 -37.57 -13.43 -36.50
N ARG A 183 -37.29 -14.17 -37.57
CA ARG A 183 -36.40 -13.88 -38.72
C ARG A 183 -36.89 -12.70 -39.56
N ILE A 184 -35.95 -11.98 -40.16
CA ILE A 184 -36.16 -11.26 -41.43
C ILE A 184 -35.27 -11.91 -42.50
N HIS A 185 -35.88 -12.28 -43.63
CA HIS A 185 -35.29 -12.90 -44.83
C HIS A 185 -34.45 -11.86 -45.62
N HIS A 186 -33.18 -12.12 -45.97
CA HIS A 186 -32.64 -12.73 -47.20
C HIS A 186 -32.82 -11.95 -48.54
N PHE A 187 -31.70 -11.51 -49.14
CA PHE A 187 -31.38 -11.52 -50.59
C PHE A 187 -29.86 -11.22 -50.73
N GLY A 188 -28.96 -12.15 -51.08
CA GLY A 188 -28.62 -12.66 -52.43
C GLY A 188 -27.82 -11.59 -53.21
N LYS A 189 -26.57 -11.74 -53.72
CA LYS A 189 -25.81 -12.80 -54.41
C LYS A 189 -24.32 -12.35 -54.49
N LYS A 190 -23.31 -13.22 -54.32
CA LYS A 190 -22.46 -13.87 -55.37
C LYS A 190 -21.81 -12.92 -56.38
N ASP A 191 -20.60 -13.05 -56.89
CA ASP A 191 -19.39 -13.89 -56.72
C ASP A 191 -18.34 -13.13 -57.59
N GLY A 192 -17.05 -13.18 -57.25
CA GLY A 192 -15.99 -12.60 -58.08
C GLY A 192 -14.67 -12.48 -57.33
#